data_AF-A0A9W6Y140-F1
#
_entry.id   AF-A0A9W6Y140-F1
#
_cell.length_a   1.000
_cell.length_b   1.000
_cell.length_c   1.000
_cell.angle_alpha   90.00
_cell.angle_beta   90.00
_cell.angle_gamma   90.00
#
_symmetry.space_group_name_H-M   'P 1'
#
loop_
_entity.id
_entity.type
_entity.pdbx_description
1 polymer ?
#
loop_
_entity_poly.entity_id
_entity_poly.type
_entity_poly.pdbx_seq_one_letter_code
_entity_poly.pdbx_strand_id
1 'polypeptide(L)'
;MQGEVVLNGTKDGSLWGWDLRSPSRIFEWGAEDVAGSVLDIHVLNDSHRTVVQRSNGELRLMDLRNRKPVVEFVTAMPKCYMQNLRFAVDSSESVVVAGGDTQNPQAVNSYELQHGRCVAALKVKPSQKSGAAEKCPTLVQQVQLKQSLDKSRYSDTPEIWALSRNELYICSSRSNDPSE
;
A
#
# COMPACT_ATOMS: atom_id res chain seq x y z
N MET A 1 -10.41 -10.73 17.80
CA MET A 1 -10.38 -9.87 19.01
C MET A 1 -11.68 -9.10 18.95
N GLN A 2 -12.67 -9.37 19.81
CA GLN A 2 -13.97 -8.66 19.80
C GLN A 2 -13.91 -7.41 20.72
N GLY A 3 -12.85 -6.63 20.59
CA GLY A 3 -12.63 -5.41 21.37
C GLY A 3 -12.21 -4.30 20.43
N GLU A 4 -12.54 -3.06 20.80
CA GLU A 4 -12.06 -1.88 20.09
C GLU A 4 -10.56 -1.77 20.34
N VAL A 5 -9.76 -2.24 19.39
CA VAL A 5 -8.30 -2.15 19.44
C VAL A 5 -7.86 -0.98 18.58
N VAL A 6 -7.06 -0.10 19.16
CA VAL A 6 -6.35 0.92 18.39
C VAL A 6 -4.96 0.41 18.08
N LEU A 7 -4.55 0.46 16.81
CA LEU A 7 -3.18 0.24 16.41
C LEU A 7 -2.48 1.57 16.17
N ASN A 8 -1.23 1.66 16.59
CA ASN A 8 -0.35 2.79 16.31
C ASN A 8 0.95 2.30 15.70
N GLY A 9 1.42 3.05 14.71
CA GLY A 9 2.74 2.88 14.13
C GLY A 9 3.72 3.89 14.72
N THR A 10 4.92 3.45 15.01
CA THR A 10 5.93 4.29 15.66
C THR A 10 6.98 4.80 14.67
N LYS A 11 7.76 5.79 15.10
CA LYS A 11 8.89 6.33 14.34
C LYS A 11 10.00 5.29 14.14
N ASP A 12 10.16 4.34 15.06
CA ASP A 12 11.12 3.24 14.97
C ASP A 12 10.60 2.05 14.15
N GLY A 13 9.41 2.16 13.54
CA GLY A 13 8.84 1.13 12.68
C GLY A 13 8.04 0.05 13.41
N SER A 14 7.98 0.09 14.73
CA SER A 14 7.18 -0.82 15.56
C SER A 14 5.68 -0.57 15.42
N LEU A 15 4.89 -1.57 15.81
CA LEU A 15 3.44 -1.49 15.90
C LEU A 15 2.99 -1.80 17.32
N TRP A 16 2.20 -0.91 17.90
CA TRP A 16 1.62 -1.07 19.22
C TRP A 16 0.10 -1.14 19.13
N GLY A 17 -0.52 -1.90 20.02
CA GLY A 17 -1.98 -2.00 20.10
C GLY A 17 -2.49 -1.94 21.53
N TRP A 18 -3.61 -1.23 21.72
CA TRP A 18 -4.27 -1.05 23.02
C TRP A 18 -5.71 -1.55 22.94
N ASP A 19 -6.17 -2.23 24.00
CA ASP A 19 -7.61 -2.43 24.20
C ASP A 19 -8.20 -1.12 24.74
N LEU A 20 -9.23 -0.57 24.10
CA LEU A 20 -9.87 0.65 24.61
C LEU A 20 -10.71 0.40 25.87
N ARG A 21 -11.15 -0.84 26.10
CA ARG A 21 -11.97 -1.20 27.27
C ARG A 21 -11.14 -1.39 28.53
N SER A 22 -9.87 -1.76 28.36
CA SER A 22 -8.87 -1.86 29.42
C SER A 22 -7.66 -1.09 28.91
N PRO A 23 -7.40 0.15 29.37
CA PRO A 23 -6.41 1.06 28.80
C PRO A 23 -4.97 0.57 29.03
N SER A 24 -4.67 -0.56 28.44
CA SER A 24 -3.44 -1.32 28.57
C SER A 24 -2.99 -1.74 27.17
N ARG A 25 -1.68 -1.77 27.00
CA ARG A 25 -1.05 -2.21 25.77
C ARG A 25 -1.16 -3.73 25.69
N ILE A 26 -1.86 -4.24 24.68
CA ILE A 26 -2.14 -5.67 24.47
C ILE A 26 -1.31 -6.27 23.34
N PHE A 27 -0.76 -5.42 22.46
CA PHE A 27 0.04 -5.82 21.31
C PHE A 27 1.29 -4.96 21.22
N GLU A 28 2.42 -5.61 20.99
CA GLU A 28 3.69 -4.98 20.68
C GLU A 28 4.40 -5.87 19.67
N TRP A 29 4.73 -5.28 18.53
CA TRP A 29 5.61 -5.86 17.54
C TRP A 29 6.74 -4.88 17.28
N GLY A 30 7.95 -5.30 17.66
CA GLY A 30 9.17 -4.55 17.47
C GLY A 30 9.68 -4.69 16.04
N ALA A 31 10.17 -3.59 15.49
CA ALA A 31 10.85 -3.61 14.23
C ALA A 31 12.27 -4.19 14.35
N GLU A 32 12.76 -4.81 13.27
CA GLU A 32 14.16 -5.27 13.19
C GLU A 32 15.13 -4.08 13.08
N ASP A 33 16.44 -4.30 13.26
CA ASP A 33 17.50 -3.28 13.44
C ASP A 33 17.60 -2.18 12.35
N VAL A 34 16.90 -2.31 11.21
CA VAL A 34 16.93 -1.35 10.09
C VAL A 34 15.53 -0.87 9.70
N ALA A 35 14.73 -0.52 10.69
CA ALA A 35 13.34 -0.15 10.49
C ALA A 35 13.12 1.32 10.11
N GLY A 36 12.40 1.53 9.01
CA GLY A 36 11.81 2.83 8.69
C GLY A 36 10.58 3.13 9.56
N SER A 37 10.22 4.40 9.72
CA SER A 37 9.01 4.81 10.45
C SER A 37 7.75 4.23 9.81
N VAL A 38 6.76 3.84 10.61
CA VAL A 38 5.46 3.45 10.07
C VAL A 38 4.77 4.69 9.48
N LEU A 39 4.37 4.60 8.23
CA LEU A 39 3.73 5.70 7.49
C LEU A 39 2.22 5.50 7.34
N ASP A 40 1.77 4.24 7.26
CA ASP A 40 0.38 3.91 7.01
C ASP A 40 0.04 2.50 7.53
N ILE A 41 -1.20 2.32 7.98
CA ILE A 41 -1.73 1.08 8.57
C ILE A 41 -3.16 0.88 8.08
N HIS A 42 -3.46 -0.32 7.58
CA HIS A 42 -4.80 -0.71 7.20
C HIS A 42 -5.17 -2.04 7.84
N VAL A 43 -6.10 -2.00 8.80
CA VAL A 43 -6.62 -3.21 9.47
C VAL A 43 -7.65 -3.86 8.58
N LEU A 44 -7.49 -5.16 8.31
CA LEU A 44 -8.45 -5.93 7.52
C LEU A 44 -9.76 -6.13 8.30
N ASN A 45 -10.84 -6.46 7.59
CA ASN A 45 -12.18 -6.73 8.09
C ASN A 45 -12.18 -7.88 9.11
N ASP A 46 -11.25 -8.83 8.99
CA ASP A 46 -11.09 -9.90 9.98
C ASP A 46 -10.53 -9.43 11.33
N SER A 47 -10.06 -8.17 11.44
CA SER A 47 -9.47 -7.57 12.64
C SER A 47 -8.27 -8.36 13.22
N HIS A 48 -7.68 -9.20 12.40
CA HIS A 48 -6.63 -10.14 12.77
C HIS A 48 -5.39 -9.98 11.91
N ARG A 49 -5.53 -9.32 10.76
CA ARG A 49 -4.42 -8.96 9.90
C ARG A 49 -4.43 -7.47 9.62
N THR A 50 -3.25 -6.93 9.34
CA THR A 50 -3.08 -5.53 8.99
C THR A 50 -1.99 -5.36 7.94
N VAL A 51 -2.21 -4.48 6.97
CA VAL A 51 -1.18 -4.07 6.01
C VAL A 51 -0.46 -2.85 6.58
N VAL A 52 0.87 -2.88 6.53
CA VAL A 52 1.73 -1.87 7.17
C VAL A 52 2.75 -1.40 6.15
N GLN A 53 2.83 -0.08 5.98
CA GLN A 53 3.82 0.58 5.13
C GLN A 53 4.83 1.31 6.01
N ARG A 54 6.13 1.08 5.74
CA ARG A 54 7.21 1.82 6.38
C ARG A 54 7.91 2.76 5.42
N SER A 55 8.59 3.76 5.98
CA SER A 55 9.32 4.79 5.24
C SER A 55 10.55 4.28 4.52
N ASN A 56 10.96 3.03 4.71
CA ASN A 56 12.04 2.40 3.95
C ASN A 56 11.55 1.66 2.70
N GLY A 57 10.28 1.87 2.31
CA GLY A 57 9.66 1.18 1.16
C GLY A 57 8.96 -0.12 1.51
N GLU A 58 9.19 -0.67 2.71
CA GLU A 58 8.59 -1.94 3.10
C GLU A 58 7.06 -1.84 3.11
N LEU A 59 6.42 -2.87 2.56
CA LEU A 59 4.98 -3.09 2.62
C LEU A 59 4.72 -4.56 2.94
N ARG A 60 4.08 -4.82 4.08
CA ARG A 60 3.87 -6.18 4.58
C ARG A 60 2.45 -6.37 5.11
N LEU A 61 1.94 -7.59 5.00
CA LEU A 61 0.78 -8.07 5.74
C LEU A 61 1.27 -8.71 7.03
N MET A 62 0.73 -8.25 8.15
CA MET A 62 1.04 -8.71 9.50
C MET A 62 -0.13 -9.51 10.06
N ASP A 63 0.15 -10.65 10.69
CA ASP A 63 -0.81 -11.36 11.54
C ASP A 63 -0.69 -10.84 12.97
N LEU A 64 -1.77 -10.23 13.46
CA LEU A 64 -1.85 -9.61 14.79
C LEU A 64 -1.97 -10.63 15.92
N ARG A 65 -2.48 -11.84 15.65
CA ARG A 65 -2.57 -12.93 16.65
C ARG A 65 -1.19 -13.51 16.91
N ASN A 66 -0.46 -13.78 15.83
CA ASN A 66 0.85 -14.42 15.87
C ASN A 66 2.02 -13.44 15.91
N ARG A 67 1.75 -12.13 15.78
CA ARG A 67 2.72 -11.03 15.85
C ARG A 67 3.87 -11.18 14.86
N LYS A 68 3.56 -11.63 13.64
CA LYS A 68 4.57 -11.90 12.62
C LYS A 68 4.12 -11.44 11.23
N PRO A 69 5.06 -11.07 10.34
CA PRO A 69 4.74 -10.90 8.94
C PRO A 69 4.27 -12.23 8.35
N VAL A 70 3.26 -12.17 7.49
CA VAL A 70 2.74 -13.32 6.74
C VAL A 70 2.89 -13.15 5.23
N VAL A 71 2.92 -11.91 4.75
CA VAL A 71 3.18 -11.59 3.33
C VAL A 71 4.09 -10.38 3.25
N GLU A 72 5.08 -10.44 2.36
CA GLU A 72 5.88 -9.29 1.94
C GLU A 72 5.50 -8.91 0.51
N PHE A 73 5.00 -7.68 0.35
CA PHE A 73 4.64 -7.11 -0.95
C PHE A 73 5.80 -6.35 -1.56
N VAL A 74 6.49 -5.57 -0.72
CA VAL A 74 7.66 -4.79 -1.09
C VAL A 74 8.71 -4.98 -0.01
N THR A 75 9.90 -5.41 -0.41
CA THR A 75 11.05 -5.57 0.48
C THR A 75 11.58 -4.21 0.92
N ALA A 76 11.93 -4.11 2.21
CA ALA A 76 12.57 -2.94 2.78
C ALA A 76 13.89 -2.59 2.07
N MET A 77 14.18 -1.31 1.89
CA MET A 77 15.51 -0.84 1.48
C MET A 77 16.28 -0.22 2.66
N PRO A 78 17.35 -0.89 3.13
CA PRO A 78 18.19 -0.38 4.21
C PRO A 78 18.67 1.04 3.92
N LYS A 79 18.61 1.92 4.94
CA LYS A 79 19.10 3.31 4.88
C LYS A 79 18.45 4.20 3.82
N CYS A 80 17.31 3.80 3.25
CA CYS A 80 16.50 4.62 2.36
C CYS A 80 15.31 5.22 3.12
N TYR A 81 15.03 6.50 2.90
CA TYR A 81 13.82 7.16 3.40
C TYR A 81 12.98 7.66 2.23
N MET A 82 11.79 7.09 2.10
CA MET A 82 10.81 7.37 1.07
C MET A 82 9.63 8.10 1.71
N GLN A 83 9.58 9.40 1.46
CA GLN A 83 8.46 10.24 1.85
C GLN A 83 7.27 10.03 0.90
N ASN A 84 6.06 10.05 1.45
CA ASN A 84 4.79 10.00 0.72
C ASN A 84 4.40 8.63 0.12
N LEU A 85 4.93 7.53 0.67
CA LEU A 85 4.39 6.21 0.34
C LEU A 85 2.95 6.10 0.88
N ARG A 86 2.06 5.59 0.03
CA ARG A 86 0.67 5.27 0.36
C ARG A 86 0.29 3.99 -0.35
N PHE A 87 -0.55 3.21 0.32
CA PHE A 87 -1.18 2.06 -0.27
C PHE A 87 -2.69 2.13 -0.08
N ALA A 88 -3.42 1.33 -0.86
CA ALA A 88 -4.83 1.09 -0.70
C ALA A 88 -5.10 -0.42 -0.76
N VAL A 89 -6.09 -0.87 -0.01
CA VAL A 89 -6.63 -2.24 -0.10
C VAL A 89 -8.01 -2.15 -0.74
N ASP A 90 -8.33 -3.05 -1.66
CA ASP A 90 -9.66 -3.12 -2.26
C ASP A 90 -10.72 -3.55 -1.24
N SER A 91 -11.98 -3.27 -1.54
CA SER A 91 -13.12 -3.64 -0.69
C SER A 91 -13.25 -5.15 -0.45
N SER A 92 -12.76 -5.96 -1.40
CA SER A 92 -12.76 -7.42 -1.33
C SER A 92 -11.57 -7.99 -0.56
N GLU A 93 -10.62 -7.16 -0.13
CA GLU A 93 -9.37 -7.58 0.52
C GLU A 93 -8.64 -8.66 -0.27
N SER A 94 -8.56 -8.46 -1.59
CA SER A 94 -7.87 -9.33 -2.53
C SER A 94 -6.64 -8.66 -3.13
N VAL A 95 -6.60 -7.32 -3.17
CA VAL A 95 -5.55 -6.55 -3.83
C VAL A 95 -5.07 -5.40 -2.94
N VAL A 96 -3.74 -5.29 -2.83
CA VAL A 96 -3.06 -4.12 -2.28
C VAL A 96 -2.44 -3.35 -3.43
N VAL A 97 -2.70 -2.04 -3.54
CA VAL A 97 -2.02 -1.18 -4.51
C VAL A 97 -1.13 -0.20 -3.78
N ALA A 98 0.14 -0.13 -4.18
CA ALA A 98 1.14 0.74 -3.61
C ALA A 98 1.68 1.73 -4.64
N GLY A 99 1.80 2.99 -4.24
CA GLY A 99 2.43 4.03 -5.04
C GLY A 99 3.94 4.08 -4.79
N GLY A 100 4.71 3.89 -5.85
CA GLY A 100 6.17 3.88 -5.84
C GLY A 100 6.75 2.62 -5.21
N ASP A 101 7.76 2.04 -5.85
CA ASP A 101 8.68 1.12 -5.20
C ASP A 101 10.10 1.68 -5.26
N THR A 102 11.03 1.05 -4.54
CA THR A 102 12.40 1.54 -4.39
C THR A 102 13.20 1.53 -5.68
N GLN A 103 12.83 0.69 -6.65
CA GLN A 103 13.44 0.62 -7.97
C GLN A 103 12.71 1.53 -8.97
N ASN A 104 11.41 1.74 -8.76
CA ASN A 104 10.53 2.52 -9.62
C ASN A 104 9.62 3.42 -8.77
N PRO A 105 10.11 4.60 -8.33
CA PRO A 105 9.33 5.54 -7.52
C PRO A 105 8.09 6.12 -8.21
N GLN A 106 8.00 5.91 -9.53
CA GLN A 106 6.87 6.31 -10.39
C GLN A 106 6.01 5.12 -10.80
N ALA A 107 6.24 3.92 -10.26
CA ALA A 107 5.37 2.80 -10.50
C ALA A 107 4.13 2.87 -9.59
N VAL A 108 3.03 2.31 -10.07
CA VAL A 108 1.90 1.90 -9.23
C VAL A 108 1.81 0.40 -9.36
N ASN A 109 2.08 -0.31 -8.27
CA ASN A 109 2.11 -1.76 -8.27
C ASN A 109 0.90 -2.29 -7.52
N SER A 110 0.30 -3.34 -8.05
CA SER A 110 -0.82 -4.07 -7.46
C SER A 110 -0.36 -5.46 -7.09
N TYR A 111 -0.74 -5.92 -5.89
CA TYR A 111 -0.34 -7.20 -5.35
C TYR A 111 -1.55 -7.98 -4.87
N GLU A 112 -1.60 -9.28 -5.14
CA GLU A 112 -2.54 -10.19 -4.52
C GLU A 112 -2.27 -10.28 -3.01
N LEU A 113 -3.28 -9.97 -2.20
CA LEU A 113 -3.15 -9.88 -0.74
C LEU A 113 -2.66 -11.19 -0.11
N GLN A 114 -3.13 -12.34 -0.61
CA GLN A 114 -2.89 -13.65 -0.01
C GLN A 114 -1.44 -14.12 -0.08
N HIS A 115 -0.77 -13.87 -1.22
CA HIS A 115 0.56 -14.40 -1.50
C HIS A 115 1.60 -13.32 -1.78
N GLY A 116 1.18 -12.06 -1.91
CA GLY A 116 2.07 -10.95 -2.24
C GLY A 116 2.53 -10.92 -3.69
N ARG A 117 1.92 -11.74 -4.56
CA ARG A 117 2.28 -11.78 -5.97
C ARG A 117 1.89 -10.46 -6.64
N CYS A 118 2.84 -9.83 -7.33
CA CYS A 118 2.55 -8.67 -8.18
C CYS A 118 1.61 -9.10 -9.32
N VAL A 119 0.43 -8.50 -9.38
CA VAL A 119 -0.60 -8.76 -10.40
C VAL A 119 -0.62 -7.72 -11.51
N ALA A 120 -0.15 -6.49 -11.22
CA ALA A 120 -0.02 -5.43 -12.22
C ALA A 120 1.03 -4.40 -11.79
N ALA A 121 1.76 -3.86 -12.76
CA ALA A 121 2.69 -2.76 -12.55
C ALA A 121 2.45 -1.69 -13.63
N LEU A 122 2.03 -0.50 -13.22
CA LEU A 122 1.82 0.63 -14.11
C LEU A 122 2.96 1.62 -13.94
N LYS A 123 3.74 1.84 -15.00
CA LYS A 123 4.74 2.92 -14.99
C LYS A 123 4.07 4.24 -15.35
N VAL A 124 4.05 5.15 -14.38
CA VAL A 124 3.56 6.51 -14.57
C VAL A 124 4.56 7.27 -15.43
N LYS A 125 4.16 7.67 -16.64
CA LYS A 125 4.98 8.51 -17.53
C LYS A 125 4.57 9.98 -17.34
N PRO A 126 5.53 10.92 -17.24
CA PRO A 126 5.21 12.34 -17.18
C PRO A 126 4.49 12.77 -18.47
N SER A 127 3.49 13.65 -18.34
CA SER A 127 2.76 14.17 -19.49
C SER A 127 3.68 15.02 -20.39
N GLN A 128 3.75 14.69 -21.68
CA GLN A 128 4.53 15.46 -22.68
C GLN A 128 3.88 16.82 -23.06
N LYS A 129 2.80 17.23 -22.40
CA LYS A 129 2.01 18.42 -22.75
C LYS A 129 2.46 19.66 -21.96
N SER A 130 3.66 20.16 -22.22
CA SER A 130 3.94 21.61 -22.14
C SER A 130 5.35 21.92 -22.63
N GLY A 131 5.46 22.70 -23.70
CA GLY A 131 6.73 23.20 -24.27
C GLY A 131 7.45 24.26 -23.43
N ALA A 132 7.49 24.12 -22.10
CA ALA A 132 8.28 24.98 -21.24
C ALA A 132 8.68 24.24 -19.96
N ALA A 133 10.00 24.07 -19.79
CA ALA A 133 10.72 23.44 -18.68
C ALA A 133 10.36 21.97 -18.39
N GLU A 134 11.39 21.12 -18.41
CA GLU A 134 11.33 19.74 -17.93
C GLU A 134 10.76 19.70 -16.51
N LYS A 135 9.44 19.44 -16.38
CA LYS A 135 8.83 19.21 -15.08
C LYS A 135 9.35 17.86 -14.59
N CYS A 136 10.13 17.88 -13.51
CA CYS A 136 10.56 16.66 -12.84
C CYS A 136 9.34 15.76 -12.60
N PRO A 137 9.41 14.48 -12.99
CA PRO A 137 8.32 13.55 -12.77
C PRO A 137 8.03 13.48 -11.26
N THR A 138 6.75 13.66 -10.91
CA THR A 138 6.35 13.83 -9.52
C THR A 138 5.96 12.49 -8.92
N LEU A 139 6.45 12.21 -7.71
CA LEU A 139 6.15 10.98 -6.96
C LEU A 139 4.63 10.81 -6.81
N VAL A 140 4.15 9.58 -6.93
CA VAL A 140 2.78 9.23 -6.56
C VAL A 140 2.63 9.48 -5.06
N GLN A 141 1.69 10.33 -4.67
CA GLN A 141 1.47 10.74 -3.28
C GLN A 141 0.30 10.01 -2.64
N GLN A 142 -0.64 9.53 -3.45
CA GLN A 142 -1.82 8.82 -2.99
C GLN A 142 -2.25 7.80 -4.04
N VAL A 143 -2.73 6.66 -3.56
CA VAL A 143 -3.39 5.67 -4.39
C VAL A 143 -4.75 5.36 -3.78
N GLN A 144 -5.75 5.15 -4.61
CA GLN A 144 -7.10 4.77 -4.21
C GLN A 144 -7.66 3.73 -5.18
N LEU A 145 -8.50 2.85 -4.64
CA LEU A 145 -9.24 1.87 -5.42
C LEU A 145 -10.70 2.28 -5.43
N LYS A 146 -11.30 2.38 -6.62
CA LYS A 146 -12.70 2.73 -6.79
C LYS A 146 -13.43 1.58 -7.47
N GLN A 147 -14.51 1.11 -6.87
CA GLN A 147 -15.38 0.14 -7.53
C GLN A 147 -15.96 0.75 -8.81
N SER A 148 -15.92 0.00 -9.90
CA SER A 148 -16.58 0.42 -11.13
C SER A 148 -18.08 0.53 -10.89
N LEU A 149 -18.67 1.68 -11.21
CA LEU A 149 -20.10 1.91 -11.11
C LEU A 149 -20.88 1.22 -12.25
N ASP A 150 -20.18 0.71 -13.26
CA ASP A 150 -20.79 0.03 -14.40
C ASP A 150 -21.07 -1.45 -14.07
N LYS A 151 -22.36 -1.77 -13.91
CA LYS A 151 -22.89 -3.14 -13.73
C LYS A 151 -22.82 -3.98 -15.02
N SER A 152 -21.78 -3.81 -15.83
CA SER A 152 -21.51 -4.74 -16.92
C SER A 152 -20.85 -6.01 -16.35
N ARG A 153 -20.90 -7.13 -17.07
CA ARG A 153 -20.40 -8.45 -16.62
C ARG A 153 -18.89 -8.52 -16.33
N TYR A 154 -18.21 -7.38 -16.31
CA TYR A 154 -16.79 -7.17 -16.03
C TYR A 154 -16.58 -6.30 -14.76
N SER A 155 -17.57 -6.25 -13.87
CA SER A 155 -17.70 -5.35 -12.70
C SER A 155 -16.70 -5.54 -11.56
N ASP A 156 -15.84 -6.57 -11.61
CA ASP A 156 -15.18 -7.06 -10.40
C ASP A 156 -13.76 -6.53 -10.20
N THR A 157 -13.21 -5.79 -11.17
CA THR A 157 -11.89 -5.17 -11.03
C THR A 157 -12.00 -3.70 -10.62
N PRO A 158 -11.46 -3.31 -9.45
CA PRO A 158 -11.47 -1.92 -9.02
C PRO A 158 -10.58 -1.06 -9.93
N GLU A 159 -11.05 0.15 -10.22
CA GLU A 159 -10.28 1.17 -10.93
C GLU A 159 -9.22 1.75 -10.01
N ILE A 160 -7.97 1.80 -10.48
CA ILE A 160 -6.83 2.31 -9.71
C ILE A 160 -6.67 3.79 -10.02
N TRP A 161 -6.73 4.61 -8.99
CA TRP A 161 -6.51 6.04 -9.04
C TRP A 161 -5.19 6.34 -8.34
N ALA A 162 -4.24 6.93 -9.05
CA ALA A 162 -2.98 7.39 -8.47
C ALA A 162 -2.83 8.90 -8.68
N LEU A 163 -2.63 9.62 -7.59
CA LEU A 163 -2.48 11.06 -7.59
C LEU A 163 -1.01 11.42 -7.38
N SER A 164 -0.44 12.20 -8.29
CA SER A 164 0.78 12.95 -8.08
C SER A 164 0.43 14.42 -7.79
N ARG A 165 1.43 15.25 -7.46
CA ARG A 165 1.22 16.67 -7.14
C ARG A 165 0.37 17.42 -8.18
N ASN A 166 0.55 17.09 -9.46
CA ASN A 166 -0.05 17.83 -10.57
C ASN A 166 -0.84 16.95 -11.54
N GLU A 167 -0.87 15.64 -11.36
CA GLU A 167 -1.42 14.70 -12.34
C GLU A 167 -2.25 13.63 -11.63
N LEU A 168 -3.39 13.27 -12.23
CA LEU A 168 -4.22 12.15 -11.84
C LEU A 168 -4.08 11.06 -12.89
N TYR A 169 -3.72 9.87 -12.43
CA TYR A 169 -3.57 8.67 -13.24
C TYR A 169 -4.70 7.72 -12.91
N ILE A 170 -5.44 7.28 -13.92
CA ILE A 170 -6.56 6.37 -13.79
C ILE A 170 -6.27 5.14 -14.64
N CYS A 171 -6.33 3.95 -14.05
CA CYS A 171 -6.16 2.69 -14.73
C CYS A 171 -7.38 1.80 -14.48
N SER A 172 -8.11 1.50 -15.55
CA SER A 172 -9.39 0.79 -15.54
C SER A 172 -9.34 -0.58 -16.22
N SER A 173 -8.17 -1.05 -16.66
CA SER A 173 -8.05 -2.28 -17.45
C SER A 173 -6.90 -3.17 -16.99
N ARG A 174 -7.15 -4.49 -16.96
CA ARG A 174 -6.09 -5.51 -16.99
C ARG A 174 -5.09 -5.12 -18.08
N SER A 175 -3.80 -5.15 -17.78
CA SER A 175 -2.78 -5.23 -18.82
C SER A 175 -3.18 -6.37 -19.75
N ASN A 176 -3.45 -6.08 -21.03
CA ASN A 176 -3.69 -7.10 -22.03
C ASN A 176 -2.58 -8.16 -21.93
N ASP A 177 -2.97 -9.43 -21.94
CA ASP A 177 -2.05 -10.54 -22.15
C ASP A 177 -1.14 -10.21 -23.35
N PRO A 178 0.18 -10.43 -23.27
CA PRO A 178 1.09 -10.27 -24.40
C PRO A 178 1.01 -11.50 -25.32
N SER A 179 -0.20 -11.85 -25.77
CA SER A 179 -0.43 -12.88 -26.77
C SER A 179 -1.48 -12.43 -27.79
N GLU A 180 -1.04 -11.58 -28.71
CA GLU A 180 -1.32 -11.68 -30.15
C GLU A 180 -0.06 -11.29 -30.94
#